data_AF-A0A2N2C4T8-F1
#
_entry.id   AF-A0A2N2C4T8-F1
#
_cell.length_a   1.000
_cell.length_b   1.000
_cell.length_c   1.000
_cell.angle_alpha   90.00
_cell.angle_beta   90.00
_cell.angle_gamma   90.00
#
_symmetry.space_group_name_H-M   'P 1'
#
loop_
_entity.id
_entity.type
_entity.pdbx_description
1 polymer ?
#
loop_
_entity_poly.entity_id
_entity_poly.type
_entity_poly.pdbx_seq_one_letter_code
_entity_poly.pdbx_strand_id
1 'polypeptide(L)'
;MKVCVIGGAGYIGSHAVLELVEDGHDVVVIDNLSTGTKDAVDSQARFYLGDITSESQLNEIFAKESAIAPFDAVMHFAAKIVVPESVSHPLEYYHNNVEGVRIMLKTMVNHGIKNVIFSSTAAVYGDVKKDICTEDDELKPINPYGESKLASERMIHWVAQAYDMNYCVFRYFNVAGAHESLKIGLKRDNLTHIIPITVQTALKLRESMVVFGDDYPTLDGTCIRDYIHVADLAYAHVLGMKYIVNENKSVTINLGSSTGYSVKQVIDEVSIHFPVKYSIGPRREGDPAKLIASSERAKKLLGWTPKRTLKDIIKTDLDFRIKHETHK
;
A
#
# COMPACT_ATOMS: atom_id res chain seq x y z
N MET A 1 -13.99 -7.43 -16.20
CA MET A 1 -13.97 -5.97 -15.97
C MET A 1 -12.73 -5.38 -16.61
N LYS A 2 -12.81 -4.15 -17.08
CA LYS A 2 -11.68 -3.34 -17.53
C LYS A 2 -11.27 -2.38 -16.42
N VAL A 3 -10.02 -2.46 -15.96
CA VAL A 3 -9.54 -1.80 -14.75
C VAL A 3 -8.32 -0.94 -15.07
N CYS A 4 -8.37 0.33 -14.69
CA CYS A 4 -7.20 1.19 -14.71
C CYS A 4 -6.47 1.11 -13.36
N VAL A 5 -5.17 0.82 -13.36
CA VAL A 5 -4.31 0.82 -12.18
C VAL A 5 -3.31 1.96 -12.30
N ILE A 6 -3.55 3.05 -11.56
CA ILE A 6 -2.66 4.20 -11.51
C ILE A 6 -1.62 3.96 -10.40
N GLY A 7 -0.33 4.00 -10.73
CA GLY A 7 0.75 3.55 -9.84
C GLY A 7 1.01 2.04 -9.90
N GLY A 8 0.59 1.39 -10.99
CA GLY A 8 0.68 -0.07 -11.18
C GLY A 8 2.10 -0.61 -11.40
N ALA A 9 3.11 0.24 -11.60
CA ALA A 9 4.51 -0.18 -11.68
C ALA A 9 5.23 -0.15 -10.32
N GLY A 10 4.55 0.32 -9.27
CA GLY A 10 5.05 0.34 -7.90
C GLY A 10 4.92 -1.01 -7.17
N TYR A 11 5.36 -1.05 -5.91
CA TYR A 11 5.38 -2.28 -5.11
C TYR A 11 4.00 -2.94 -4.97
N ILE A 12 3.02 -2.25 -4.38
CA ILE A 12 1.67 -2.82 -4.18
C ILE A 12 0.91 -2.86 -5.51
N GLY A 13 1.02 -1.82 -6.33
CA GLY A 13 0.33 -1.71 -7.61
C GLY A 13 0.65 -2.85 -8.57
N SER A 14 1.92 -3.28 -8.67
CA SER A 14 2.31 -4.41 -9.53
C SER A 14 1.69 -5.73 -9.08
N HIS A 15 1.54 -5.96 -7.77
CA HIS A 15 0.85 -7.14 -7.26
C HIS A 15 -0.65 -7.06 -7.55
N ALA A 16 -1.26 -5.89 -7.42
CA ALA A 16 -2.67 -5.71 -7.81
C ALA A 16 -2.89 -5.93 -9.31
N VAL A 17 -1.96 -5.46 -10.16
CA VAL A 17 -1.99 -5.74 -11.61
C VAL A 17 -1.92 -7.23 -11.90
N LEU A 18 -0.99 -7.94 -11.24
CA LEU A 18 -0.87 -9.39 -11.41
C LEU A 18 -2.16 -10.13 -11.00
N GLU A 19 -2.69 -9.85 -9.82
CA GLU A 19 -3.92 -10.46 -9.32
C GLU A 19 -5.12 -10.18 -10.24
N LEU A 20 -5.23 -8.96 -10.79
CA LEU A 20 -6.28 -8.62 -11.76
C LEU A 20 -6.13 -9.41 -13.07
N VAL A 21 -4.91 -9.53 -13.60
CA VAL A 21 -4.63 -10.27 -14.83
C VAL A 21 -4.92 -11.76 -14.65
N GLU A 22 -4.49 -12.35 -13.54
CA GLU A 22 -4.74 -13.76 -13.22
C GLU A 22 -6.23 -14.07 -13.01
N ASP A 23 -6.99 -13.10 -12.50
CA ASP A 23 -8.44 -13.17 -12.39
C ASP A 23 -9.18 -12.85 -13.72
N GLY A 24 -8.44 -12.69 -14.82
CA GLY A 24 -8.99 -12.56 -16.17
C GLY A 24 -9.54 -11.17 -16.51
N HIS A 25 -9.11 -10.12 -15.79
CA HIS A 25 -9.50 -8.76 -16.07
C HIS A 25 -8.65 -8.10 -17.16
N ASP A 26 -9.25 -7.12 -17.85
CA ASP A 26 -8.55 -6.29 -18.83
C ASP A 26 -7.87 -5.11 -18.12
N VAL A 27 -6.54 -5.13 -18.03
CA VAL A 27 -5.80 -4.20 -17.17
C VAL A 27 -5.04 -3.15 -17.98
N VAL A 28 -5.22 -1.89 -17.59
CA VAL A 28 -4.46 -0.73 -18.08
C VAL A 28 -3.67 -0.15 -16.92
N VAL A 29 -2.36 0.02 -17.09
CA VAL A 29 -1.48 0.63 -16.09
C VAL A 29 -1.07 2.02 -16.54
N ILE A 30 -1.16 2.98 -15.62
CA ILE A 30 -0.62 4.34 -15.78
C ILE A 30 0.39 4.57 -14.67
N ASP A 31 1.63 4.87 -15.02
CA ASP A 31 2.69 5.13 -14.05
C ASP A 31 3.73 6.08 -14.65
N ASN A 32 4.31 6.97 -13.85
CA ASN A 32 5.38 7.87 -14.27
C ASN A 32 6.79 7.31 -14.01
N LEU A 33 6.87 6.13 -13.38
CA LEU A 33 8.10 5.42 -13.04
C LEU A 33 9.02 6.18 -12.07
N SER A 34 8.48 7.15 -11.33
CA SER A 34 9.26 7.93 -10.34
C SER A 34 9.84 7.05 -9.22
N THR A 35 9.09 6.03 -8.79
CA THR A 35 9.57 5.00 -7.84
C THR A 35 9.27 3.57 -8.30
N GLY A 36 8.49 3.40 -9.36
CA GLY A 36 8.16 2.10 -9.94
C GLY A 36 9.13 1.71 -11.05
N THR A 37 9.00 0.47 -11.55
CA THR A 37 9.79 -0.02 -12.68
C THR A 37 8.88 -0.66 -13.70
N LYS A 38 9.05 -0.34 -14.99
CA LYS A 38 8.23 -0.94 -16.06
C LYS A 38 8.28 -2.47 -16.06
N ASP A 39 9.43 -3.06 -15.71
CA ASP A 39 9.62 -4.51 -15.62
C ASP A 39 8.78 -5.19 -14.52
N ALA A 40 8.23 -4.41 -13.58
CA ALA A 40 7.31 -4.93 -12.57
C ALA A 40 5.86 -5.05 -13.08
N VAL A 41 5.54 -4.47 -14.24
CA VAL A 41 4.20 -4.53 -14.82
C VAL A 41 4.03 -5.85 -15.58
N ASP A 42 2.95 -6.57 -15.32
CA ASP A 42 2.64 -7.80 -16.03
C ASP A 42 2.53 -7.54 -17.55
N SER A 43 3.16 -8.39 -18.35
CA SER A 43 3.21 -8.26 -19.82
C SER A 43 1.84 -8.32 -20.50
N GLN A 44 0.81 -8.88 -19.84
CA GLN A 44 -0.55 -8.92 -20.35
C GLN A 44 -1.31 -7.59 -20.14
N ALA A 45 -0.82 -6.72 -19.25
CA ALA A 45 -1.41 -5.41 -19.02
C ALA A 45 -0.90 -4.36 -20.04
N ARG A 46 -1.77 -3.44 -20.45
CA ARG A 46 -1.36 -2.32 -21.32
C ARG A 46 -0.74 -1.21 -20.47
N PHE A 47 0.51 -0.88 -20.73
CA PHE A 47 1.24 0.15 -20.01
C PHE A 47 1.24 1.49 -20.73
N TYR A 48 0.94 2.55 -19.99
CA TYR A 48 1.08 3.95 -20.40
C TYR A 48 2.01 4.69 -19.44
N LEU A 49 3.03 5.33 -19.98
CA LEU A 49 3.85 6.28 -19.23
C LEU A 49 3.03 7.57 -19.05
N GLY A 50 2.69 7.92 -17.82
CA GLY A 50 1.85 9.08 -17.54
C GLY A 50 1.89 9.50 -16.07
N ASP A 51 1.69 10.79 -15.84
CA ASP A 51 1.66 11.39 -14.51
C ASP A 51 0.22 11.65 -14.05
N ILE A 52 -0.12 11.25 -12.81
CA ILE A 52 -1.44 11.49 -12.24
C ILE A 52 -1.76 12.99 -12.10
N THR A 53 -0.73 13.83 -12.01
CA THR A 53 -0.85 15.29 -11.97
C THR A 53 -0.97 15.94 -13.36
N SER A 54 -0.92 15.15 -14.43
CA SER A 54 -1.12 15.62 -15.80
C SER A 54 -2.53 15.31 -16.29
N GLU A 55 -3.42 16.30 -16.19
CA GLU A 55 -4.82 16.16 -16.65
C GLU A 55 -4.92 15.80 -18.14
N SER A 56 -4.06 16.38 -18.98
CA SER A 56 -4.06 16.10 -20.43
C SER A 56 -3.67 14.66 -20.72
N GLN A 57 -2.63 14.12 -20.06
CA GLN A 57 -2.20 12.73 -20.25
C GLN A 57 -3.28 11.75 -19.78
N LEU A 58 -3.87 11.97 -18.60
CA LEU A 58 -4.94 11.09 -18.12
C LEU A 58 -6.15 11.11 -19.06
N ASN A 59 -6.60 12.28 -19.50
CA ASN A 59 -7.72 12.37 -20.44
C ASN A 59 -7.41 11.70 -21.79
N GLU A 60 -6.20 11.84 -22.31
CA GLU A 60 -5.78 11.17 -23.56
C GLU A 60 -5.83 9.65 -23.42
N ILE A 61 -5.23 9.09 -22.36
CA ILE A 61 -5.20 7.66 -22.10
C ILE A 61 -6.62 7.13 -21.88
N PHE A 62 -7.44 7.84 -21.09
CA PHE A 62 -8.81 7.43 -20.80
C PHE A 62 -9.69 7.49 -22.05
N ALA A 63 -9.56 8.51 -22.90
CA ALA A 63 -10.28 8.61 -24.17
C ALA A 63 -9.91 7.46 -25.11
N LYS A 64 -8.61 7.18 -25.26
CA LYS A 64 -8.11 6.10 -26.10
C LYS A 64 -8.63 4.74 -25.65
N GLU A 65 -8.57 4.44 -24.36
CA GLU A 65 -9.01 3.16 -23.83
C GLU A 65 -10.54 3.03 -23.80
N SER A 66 -11.26 4.12 -23.52
CA SER A 66 -12.74 4.14 -23.53
C SER A 66 -13.32 3.94 -24.93
N ALA A 67 -12.57 4.31 -25.98
CA ALA A 67 -12.96 4.02 -27.36
C ALA A 67 -12.94 2.51 -27.69
N ILE A 68 -12.21 1.70 -26.92
CA ILE A 68 -12.18 0.24 -27.04
C ILE A 68 -13.30 -0.36 -26.19
N ALA A 69 -13.33 0.00 -24.90
CA ALA A 69 -14.32 -0.40 -23.92
C ALA A 69 -14.25 0.54 -22.71
N PRO A 70 -15.38 0.87 -22.06
CA PRO A 70 -15.38 1.70 -20.86
C PRO A 70 -14.62 1.03 -19.71
N PHE A 71 -14.06 1.84 -18.80
CA PHE A 71 -13.51 1.33 -17.54
C PHE A 71 -14.62 1.04 -16.54
N ASP A 72 -14.56 -0.14 -15.92
CA ASP A 72 -15.44 -0.51 -14.82
C ASP A 72 -14.96 0.10 -13.49
N ALA A 73 -13.63 0.21 -13.31
CA ALA A 73 -13.04 0.72 -12.08
C ALA A 73 -11.64 1.33 -12.29
N VAL A 74 -11.25 2.21 -11.35
CA VAL A 74 -9.89 2.72 -11.18
C VAL A 74 -9.33 2.28 -9.83
N MET A 75 -8.16 1.66 -9.80
CA MET A 75 -7.37 1.42 -8.60
C MET A 75 -6.24 2.45 -8.51
N HIS A 76 -6.18 3.20 -7.41
CA HIS A 76 -5.20 4.25 -7.20
C HIS A 76 -4.14 3.84 -6.17
N PHE A 77 -2.89 3.75 -6.62
CA PHE A 77 -1.68 3.51 -5.82
C PHE A 77 -0.61 4.60 -6.00
N ALA A 78 -0.78 5.55 -6.92
CA ALA A 78 0.20 6.59 -7.23
C ALA A 78 0.27 7.68 -6.15
N ALA A 79 1.04 7.41 -5.10
CA ALA A 79 1.27 8.35 -4.01
C ALA A 79 2.74 8.38 -3.56
N LYS A 80 3.20 9.55 -3.11
CA LYS A 80 4.40 9.67 -2.27
C LYS A 80 4.06 9.15 -0.87
N ILE A 81 4.96 8.35 -0.29
CA ILE A 81 4.69 7.58 0.95
C ILE A 81 5.71 7.74 2.09
N VAL A 82 6.78 8.51 1.89
CA VAL A 82 7.89 8.59 2.87
C VAL A 82 7.59 9.64 3.92
N VAL A 83 7.20 9.20 5.12
CA VAL A 83 6.79 10.11 6.21
C VAL A 83 7.82 11.21 6.51
N PRO A 84 9.12 10.93 6.72
CA PRO A 84 10.10 11.99 6.97
C PRO A 84 10.24 13.01 5.82
N GLU A 85 10.19 12.55 4.57
CA GLU A 85 10.23 13.43 3.40
C GLU A 85 8.98 14.32 3.35
N SER A 86 7.82 13.81 3.74
CA SER A 86 6.57 14.58 3.79
C SER A 86 6.61 15.75 4.76
N VAL A 87 7.34 15.62 5.86
CA VAL A 87 7.54 16.69 6.84
C VAL A 87 8.46 17.77 6.28
N SER A 88 9.53 17.36 5.57
CA SER A 88 10.47 18.29 4.95
C SER A 88 9.92 18.98 3.68
N HIS A 89 9.08 18.28 2.90
CA HIS A 89 8.57 18.75 1.61
C HIS A 89 7.04 18.58 1.50
N PRO A 90 6.24 19.19 2.40
CA PRO A 90 4.80 18.94 2.48
C PRO A 90 4.06 19.29 1.19
N LEU A 91 4.42 20.40 0.52
CA LEU A 91 3.75 20.84 -0.71
C LEU A 91 3.85 19.82 -1.84
N GLU A 92 4.94 19.06 -1.92
CA GLU A 92 5.08 18.00 -2.92
C GLU A 92 4.12 16.82 -2.66
N TYR A 93 3.85 16.53 -1.39
CA TYR A 93 2.90 15.49 -0.99
C TYR A 93 1.47 15.92 -1.29
N TYR A 94 1.12 17.18 -1.04
CA TYR A 94 -0.19 17.72 -1.45
C TYR A 94 -0.34 17.74 -2.98
N HIS A 95 0.69 18.17 -3.72
CA HIS A 95 0.65 18.18 -5.18
C HIS A 95 0.46 16.78 -5.76
N ASN A 96 1.23 15.78 -5.32
CA ASN A 96 1.09 14.44 -5.87
C ASN A 96 -0.16 13.72 -5.34
N ASN A 97 -0.36 13.70 -4.02
CA ASN A 97 -1.34 12.82 -3.38
C ASN A 97 -2.75 13.40 -3.32
N VAL A 98 -2.90 14.73 -3.32
CA VAL A 98 -4.21 15.41 -3.24
C VAL A 98 -4.60 15.95 -4.60
N GLU A 99 -3.74 16.76 -5.22
CA GLU A 99 -4.04 17.31 -6.56
C GLU A 99 -4.09 16.21 -7.63
N GLY A 100 -3.21 15.22 -7.57
CA GLY A 100 -3.32 14.02 -8.42
C GLY A 100 -4.65 13.28 -8.26
N VAL A 101 -5.13 13.09 -7.03
CA VAL A 101 -6.45 12.46 -6.79
C VAL A 101 -7.59 13.36 -7.32
N ARG A 102 -7.50 14.68 -7.15
CA ARG A 102 -8.47 15.62 -7.73
C ARG A 102 -8.56 15.50 -9.24
N ILE A 103 -7.41 15.45 -9.92
CA ILE A 103 -7.33 15.31 -11.38
C ILE A 103 -7.89 13.95 -11.81
N MET A 104 -7.48 12.86 -11.15
CA MET A 104 -8.02 11.52 -11.40
C MET A 104 -9.54 11.49 -11.28
N LEU A 105 -10.11 12.03 -10.20
CA LEU A 105 -11.55 12.08 -9.99
C LEU A 105 -12.27 12.91 -11.06
N LYS A 106 -11.71 14.06 -11.44
CA LYS A 106 -12.24 14.89 -12.53
C LYS A 106 -12.27 14.11 -13.86
N THR A 107 -11.18 13.41 -14.19
CA THR A 107 -11.12 12.56 -15.39
C THR A 107 -12.14 11.42 -15.32
N MET A 108 -12.26 10.75 -14.17
CA MET A 108 -13.28 9.70 -13.98
C MET A 108 -14.70 10.22 -14.23
N VAL A 109 -15.04 11.38 -13.68
CA VAL A 109 -16.36 12.02 -13.89
C VAL A 109 -16.59 12.33 -15.37
N ASN A 110 -15.61 12.93 -16.05
CA ASN A 110 -15.71 13.29 -17.47
C ASN A 110 -15.89 12.06 -18.38
N HIS A 111 -15.34 10.92 -17.97
CA HIS A 111 -15.42 9.66 -18.72
C HIS A 111 -16.51 8.71 -18.19
N GLY A 112 -17.33 9.15 -17.23
CA GLY A 112 -18.44 8.35 -16.68
C GLY A 112 -18.01 7.11 -15.90
N ILE A 113 -16.81 7.08 -15.32
CA ILE A 113 -16.29 5.94 -14.56
C ILE A 113 -16.76 6.05 -13.11
N LYS A 114 -17.34 4.96 -12.61
CA LYS A 114 -18.18 5.00 -11.40
C LYS A 114 -17.54 4.39 -10.16
N ASN A 115 -16.47 3.61 -10.29
CA ASN A 115 -15.92 2.85 -9.16
C ASN A 115 -14.44 3.17 -8.96
N VAL A 116 -14.07 3.56 -7.73
CA VAL A 116 -12.67 3.83 -7.36
C VAL A 116 -12.25 3.00 -6.15
N ILE A 117 -11.06 2.40 -6.23
CA ILE A 117 -10.41 1.72 -5.13
C ILE A 117 -9.20 2.57 -4.75
N PHE A 118 -9.16 3.02 -3.51
CA PHE A 118 -8.16 3.96 -3.03
C PHE A 118 -7.25 3.30 -1.99
N SER A 119 -5.96 3.26 -2.32
CA SER A 119 -4.89 2.96 -1.37
C SER A 119 -4.75 4.11 -0.37
N SER A 120 -5.36 3.95 0.80
CA SER A 120 -5.12 4.80 1.96
C SER A 120 -4.09 4.15 2.90
N THR A 121 -4.04 4.63 4.13
CA THR A 121 -3.02 4.24 5.10
C THR A 121 -3.60 4.32 6.50
N ALA A 122 -3.09 3.53 7.42
CA ALA A 122 -3.38 3.68 8.83
C ALA A 122 -2.82 4.98 9.44
N ALA A 123 -1.90 5.68 8.77
CA ALA A 123 -1.41 6.98 9.25
C ALA A 123 -2.52 8.05 9.36
N VAL A 124 -3.70 7.83 8.75
CA VAL A 124 -4.87 8.70 8.92
C VAL A 124 -5.43 8.69 10.34
N TYR A 125 -5.18 7.63 11.12
CA TYR A 125 -5.61 7.54 12.51
C TYR A 125 -4.70 8.35 13.45
N GLY A 126 -3.43 8.54 13.06
CA GLY A 126 -2.43 9.23 13.87
C GLY A 126 -2.07 8.48 15.15
N ASP A 127 -2.07 9.21 16.28
CA ASP A 127 -1.75 8.66 17.60
C ASP A 127 -2.98 7.98 18.22
N VAL A 128 -3.13 6.68 17.93
CA VAL A 128 -4.24 5.87 18.43
C VAL A 128 -3.95 5.41 19.85
N LYS A 129 -4.79 5.80 20.80
CA LYS A 129 -4.67 5.41 22.22
C LYS A 129 -5.05 3.94 22.51
N LYS A 130 -5.50 3.21 21.49
CA LYS A 130 -5.94 1.81 21.57
C LYS A 130 -4.96 0.92 20.81
N ASP A 131 -4.74 -0.28 21.33
CA ASP A 131 -3.90 -1.30 20.69
C ASP A 131 -4.42 -1.76 19.32
N ILE A 132 -5.75 -1.85 19.17
CA ILE A 132 -6.44 -2.32 17.98
C ILE A 132 -7.24 -1.17 17.40
N CYS A 133 -6.93 -0.83 16.15
CA CYS A 133 -7.56 0.24 15.41
C CYS A 133 -8.69 -0.30 14.51
N THR A 134 -9.87 0.30 14.64
CA THR A 134 -11.08 0.04 13.86
C THR A 134 -11.36 1.21 12.92
N GLU A 135 -12.18 0.99 11.88
CA GLU A 135 -12.47 2.02 10.89
C GLU A 135 -13.26 3.22 11.43
N ASP A 136 -13.89 3.06 12.60
CA ASP A 136 -14.72 4.06 13.27
C ASP A 136 -13.93 4.86 14.33
N ASP A 137 -12.63 4.58 14.49
CA ASP A 137 -11.75 5.39 15.35
C ASP A 137 -11.50 6.79 14.75
N GLU A 138 -11.10 7.73 15.61
CA GLU A 138 -10.83 9.12 15.24
C GLU A 138 -9.72 9.22 14.18
N LEU A 139 -9.91 10.09 13.19
CA LEU A 139 -8.94 10.34 12.12
C LEU A 139 -8.18 11.62 12.42
N LYS A 140 -6.98 11.48 13.00
CA LYS A 140 -6.15 12.61 13.42
C LYS A 140 -4.69 12.42 13.00
N PRO A 141 -4.37 12.48 11.70
CA PRO A 141 -3.00 12.28 11.22
C PRO A 141 -2.04 13.30 11.84
N ILE A 142 -0.80 12.87 12.04
CA ILE A 142 0.24 13.66 12.73
C ILE A 142 1.38 14.09 11.79
N ASN A 143 1.23 13.86 10.49
CA ASN A 143 2.22 14.22 9.47
C ASN A 143 1.55 14.52 8.11
N PRO A 144 2.23 15.26 7.21
CA PRO A 144 1.67 15.64 5.91
C PRO A 144 1.30 14.47 5.00
N TYR A 145 2.03 13.34 5.08
CA TYR A 145 1.64 12.13 4.34
C TYR A 145 0.26 11.61 4.77
N GLY A 146 0.05 11.42 6.08
CA GLY A 146 -1.24 10.99 6.64
C GLY A 146 -2.36 11.98 6.33
N GLU A 147 -2.09 13.28 6.46
CA GLU A 147 -3.05 14.35 6.13
C GLU A 147 -3.43 14.32 4.65
N SER A 148 -2.47 14.12 3.75
CA SER A 148 -2.75 14.03 2.30
C SER A 148 -3.67 12.86 1.96
N LYS A 149 -3.51 11.71 2.63
CA LYS A 149 -4.38 10.53 2.43
C LYS A 149 -5.78 10.78 2.97
N LEU A 150 -5.91 11.39 4.15
CA LEU A 150 -7.21 11.75 4.73
C LEU A 150 -7.94 12.81 3.89
N ALA A 151 -7.23 13.81 3.37
CA ALA A 151 -7.78 14.81 2.45
C ALA A 151 -8.34 14.14 1.18
N SER A 152 -7.61 13.19 0.60
CA SER A 152 -8.05 12.42 -0.55
C SER A 152 -9.26 11.52 -0.24
N GLU A 153 -9.30 10.86 0.93
CA GLU A 153 -10.50 10.11 1.36
C GLU A 153 -11.75 11.00 1.43
N ARG A 154 -11.63 12.19 2.04
CA ARG A 154 -12.73 13.16 2.14
C ARG A 154 -13.16 13.68 0.76
N MET A 155 -12.20 13.94 -0.13
CA MET A 155 -12.49 14.37 -1.49
C MET A 155 -13.24 13.29 -2.27
N ILE A 156 -12.77 12.04 -2.21
CA ILE A 156 -13.43 10.89 -2.84
C ILE A 156 -14.86 10.74 -2.31
N HIS A 157 -15.07 10.87 -1.00
CA HIS A 157 -16.40 10.81 -0.40
C HIS A 157 -17.37 11.84 -1.01
N TRP A 158 -16.98 13.11 -1.05
CA TRP A 158 -17.85 14.17 -1.56
C TRP A 158 -18.09 14.09 -3.07
N VAL A 159 -17.06 13.75 -3.84
CA VAL A 159 -17.21 13.53 -5.29
C VAL A 159 -18.14 12.34 -5.56
N ALA A 160 -17.99 11.25 -4.80
CA ALA A 160 -18.85 10.08 -4.94
C ALA A 160 -20.32 10.38 -4.68
N GLN A 161 -20.63 11.20 -3.66
CA GLN A 161 -21.99 11.66 -3.40
C GLN A 161 -22.53 12.55 -4.52
N ALA A 162 -21.71 13.47 -5.05
CA ALA A 162 -22.14 14.43 -6.06
C ALA A 162 -22.36 13.82 -7.45
N TYR A 163 -21.60 12.79 -7.80
CA TYR A 163 -21.57 12.20 -9.14
C TYR A 163 -22.03 10.74 -9.19
N ASP A 164 -22.67 10.25 -8.13
CA ASP A 164 -23.19 8.88 -8.03
C ASP A 164 -22.09 7.86 -8.35
N MET A 165 -20.98 7.92 -7.61
CA MET A 165 -19.85 6.98 -7.71
C MET A 165 -19.76 6.14 -6.44
N ASN A 166 -19.10 5.00 -6.54
CA ASN A 166 -18.73 4.15 -5.40
C ASN A 166 -17.24 4.20 -5.15
N TYR A 167 -16.86 4.04 -3.88
CA TYR A 167 -15.47 3.89 -3.50
C TYR A 167 -15.23 2.73 -2.55
N CYS A 168 -14.08 2.09 -2.68
CA CYS A 168 -13.50 1.21 -1.66
C CYS A 168 -12.20 1.83 -1.17
N VAL A 169 -12.19 2.33 0.06
CA VAL A 169 -10.97 2.84 0.70
C VAL A 169 -10.36 1.73 1.54
N PHE A 170 -9.10 1.40 1.27
CA PHE A 170 -8.33 0.47 2.09
C PHE A 170 -7.31 1.22 2.93
N ARG A 171 -7.41 1.09 4.25
CA ARG A 171 -6.44 1.62 5.21
C ARG A 171 -5.60 0.46 5.73
N TYR A 172 -4.30 0.49 5.48
CA TYR A 172 -3.39 -0.56 5.93
C TYR A 172 -2.12 0.00 6.57
N PHE A 173 -1.49 -0.89 7.34
CA PHE A 173 -0.30 -0.63 8.12
C PHE A 173 0.95 -0.99 7.31
N ASN A 174 1.77 -1.94 7.80
CA ASN A 174 3.03 -2.27 7.15
C ASN A 174 2.82 -3.41 6.17
N VAL A 175 3.26 -3.20 4.94
CA VAL A 175 3.20 -4.19 3.86
C VAL A 175 4.59 -4.75 3.64
N ALA A 176 4.70 -6.07 3.54
CA ALA A 176 5.98 -6.74 3.30
C ALA A 176 5.80 -8.04 2.51
N GLY A 177 6.93 -8.69 2.17
CA GLY A 177 6.96 -9.88 1.34
C GLY A 177 7.11 -9.57 -0.15
N ALA A 178 7.13 -10.62 -0.95
CA ALA A 178 7.21 -10.51 -2.40
C ALA A 178 6.33 -11.59 -3.05
N HIS A 179 6.12 -11.46 -4.36
CA HIS A 179 5.45 -12.53 -5.09
C HIS A 179 6.34 -13.77 -5.19
N GLU A 180 5.76 -14.96 -5.09
CA GLU A 180 6.48 -16.25 -5.09
C GLU A 180 7.28 -16.52 -6.38
N SER A 181 6.86 -15.92 -7.50
CA SER A 181 7.62 -15.97 -8.77
C SER A 181 8.96 -15.21 -8.70
N LEU A 182 9.15 -14.40 -7.66
CA LEU A 182 10.27 -13.49 -7.46
C LEU A 182 10.49 -12.57 -8.67
N LYS A 183 9.42 -12.22 -9.41
CA LYS A 183 9.48 -11.23 -10.51
C LYS A 183 9.19 -9.83 -9.98
N ILE A 184 8.23 -9.72 -9.07
CA ILE A 184 7.79 -8.48 -8.43
C ILE A 184 7.98 -8.56 -6.92
N GLY A 185 8.30 -7.41 -6.32
CA GLY A 185 8.67 -7.26 -4.91
C GLY A 185 9.13 -5.83 -4.64
N LEU A 186 9.43 -5.50 -3.39
CA LEU A 186 9.83 -4.14 -3.02
C LEU A 186 11.26 -3.84 -3.50
N LYS A 187 11.39 -3.11 -4.60
CA LYS A 187 12.66 -2.56 -5.11
C LYS A 187 12.71 -1.06 -4.83
N ARG A 188 13.62 -0.63 -3.95
CA ARG A 188 13.86 0.78 -3.63
C ARG A 188 15.27 0.95 -3.08
N ASP A 189 15.97 2.00 -3.48
CA ASP A 189 17.35 2.24 -3.02
C ASP A 189 17.42 2.52 -1.51
N ASN A 190 16.49 3.34 -1.02
CA ASN A 190 16.42 3.73 0.40
C ASN A 190 15.23 3.07 1.09
N LEU A 191 15.45 1.88 1.64
CA LEU A 191 14.43 1.16 2.42
C LEU A 191 14.29 1.74 3.82
N THR A 192 13.04 1.97 4.21
CA THR A 192 12.63 2.47 5.53
C THR A 192 11.80 1.45 6.33
N HIS A 193 11.33 0.38 5.68
CA HIS A 193 10.47 -0.64 6.28
C HIS A 193 11.31 -1.70 7.00
N ILE A 194 10.88 -2.09 8.20
CA ILE A 194 11.66 -2.91 9.13
C ILE A 194 11.98 -4.31 8.58
N ILE A 195 11.04 -5.02 7.96
CA ILE A 195 11.28 -6.37 7.42
C ILE A 195 12.37 -6.30 6.31
N PRO A 196 12.20 -5.49 5.25
CA PRO A 196 13.24 -5.24 4.25
C PRO A 196 14.61 -4.85 4.82
N ILE A 197 14.65 -3.96 5.81
CA ILE A 197 15.89 -3.54 6.47
C ILE A 197 16.55 -4.72 7.19
N THR A 198 15.77 -5.50 7.93
CA THR A 198 16.25 -6.65 8.71
C THR A 198 16.83 -7.72 7.79
N VAL A 199 16.14 -8.02 6.69
CA VAL A 199 16.61 -8.98 5.68
C VAL A 199 17.88 -8.46 4.98
N GLN A 200 17.96 -7.18 4.61
CA GLN A 200 19.19 -6.61 4.04
C GLN A 200 20.38 -6.69 5.00
N THR A 201 20.15 -6.46 6.30
CA THR A 201 21.19 -6.62 7.33
C THR A 201 21.63 -8.08 7.44
N ALA A 202 20.70 -9.02 7.43
CA ALA A 202 20.98 -10.45 7.46
C ALA A 202 21.81 -10.91 6.24
N LEU A 203 21.51 -10.36 5.06
CA LEU A 203 22.23 -10.59 3.80
C LEU A 203 23.54 -9.77 3.67
N LYS A 204 23.90 -8.98 4.68
CA LYS A 204 25.08 -8.07 4.68
C LYS A 204 25.06 -7.01 3.57
N LEU A 205 23.89 -6.76 2.97
CA LEU A 205 23.65 -5.63 2.06
C LEU A 205 23.58 -4.29 2.83
N ARG A 206 23.35 -4.39 4.14
CA ARG A 206 23.37 -3.28 5.09
C ARG A 206 24.26 -3.68 6.28
N GLU A 207 25.17 -2.80 6.69
CA GLU A 207 26.15 -3.14 7.74
C GLU A 207 25.48 -3.43 9.09
N SER A 208 24.48 -2.63 9.48
CA SER A 208 23.69 -2.84 10.70
C SER A 208 22.35 -2.11 10.64
N MET A 209 21.46 -2.42 11.58
CA MET A 209 20.20 -1.71 11.78
C MET A 209 20.04 -1.18 13.22
N VAL A 210 19.16 -0.21 13.42
CA VAL A 210 18.84 0.34 14.74
C VAL A 210 17.43 -0.06 15.13
N VAL A 211 17.29 -0.64 16.32
CA VAL A 211 16.00 -0.89 16.98
C VAL A 211 15.69 0.31 17.86
N PHE A 212 14.59 1.01 17.58
CA PHE A 212 14.25 2.28 18.24
C PHE A 212 13.41 2.02 19.50
N GLY A 213 14.08 1.90 20.64
CA GLY A 213 13.47 1.59 21.94
C GLY A 213 13.35 0.10 22.23
N ASP A 214 13.63 -0.26 23.48
CA ASP A 214 13.58 -1.61 24.05
C ASP A 214 12.91 -1.65 25.43
N ASP A 215 12.18 -0.58 25.76
CA ASP A 215 11.53 -0.33 27.05
C ASP A 215 10.02 -0.06 26.92
N TYR A 216 9.41 -0.35 25.77
CA TYR A 216 7.95 -0.29 25.60
C TYR A 216 7.23 -1.27 26.54
N PRO A 217 5.97 -0.99 26.93
CA PRO A 217 5.14 -1.91 27.70
C PRO A 217 4.66 -3.10 26.86
N THR A 218 5.58 -3.84 26.24
CA THR A 218 5.36 -5.05 25.44
C THR A 218 6.20 -6.18 26.01
N LEU A 219 5.92 -7.43 25.62
CA LEU A 219 6.56 -8.61 26.23
C LEU A 219 8.10 -8.60 26.13
N ASP A 220 8.64 -8.07 25.03
CA ASP A 220 10.08 -8.02 24.78
C ASP A 220 10.67 -6.60 24.78
N GLY A 221 9.86 -5.61 25.15
CA GLY A 221 10.25 -4.21 25.24
C GLY A 221 10.28 -3.47 23.90
N THR A 222 10.10 -4.14 22.76
CA THR A 222 10.07 -3.47 21.43
C THR A 222 8.65 -3.24 20.94
N CYS A 223 8.47 -2.25 20.06
CA CYS A 223 7.13 -1.89 19.58
C CYS A 223 6.51 -2.99 18.69
N ILE A 224 5.20 -3.17 18.79
CA ILE A 224 4.41 -4.15 18.05
C ILE A 224 3.68 -3.46 16.89
N ARG A 225 3.83 -4.01 15.69
CA ARG A 225 3.20 -3.49 14.48
C ARG A 225 2.50 -4.60 13.71
N ASP A 226 1.47 -4.22 12.97
CA ASP A 226 0.82 -5.14 12.04
C ASP A 226 1.58 -5.19 10.70
N TYR A 227 1.84 -6.41 10.24
CA TYR A 227 2.48 -6.71 8.96
C TYR A 227 1.55 -7.60 8.13
N ILE A 228 1.24 -7.16 6.93
CA ILE A 228 0.42 -7.89 5.96
C ILE A 228 1.26 -8.25 4.75
N HIS A 229 1.08 -9.47 4.22
CA HIS A 229 1.74 -9.88 3.00
C HIS A 229 1.18 -9.11 1.79
N VAL A 230 2.06 -8.62 0.92
CA VAL A 230 1.66 -7.81 -0.26
C VAL A 230 0.67 -8.51 -1.19
N ALA A 231 0.80 -9.82 -1.41
CA ALA A 231 -0.17 -10.59 -2.19
C ALA A 231 -1.55 -10.70 -1.50
N ASP A 232 -1.60 -10.88 -0.17
CA ASP A 232 -2.89 -10.90 0.56
C ASP A 232 -3.57 -9.52 0.47
N LEU A 233 -2.77 -8.45 0.55
CA LEU A 233 -3.23 -7.08 0.36
C LEU A 233 -3.74 -6.82 -1.06
N ALA A 234 -3.01 -7.26 -2.09
CA ALA A 234 -3.40 -7.08 -3.49
C ALA A 234 -4.73 -7.80 -3.79
N TYR A 235 -4.88 -9.04 -3.30
CA TYR A 235 -6.12 -9.78 -3.42
C TYR A 235 -7.31 -9.06 -2.77
N ALA A 236 -7.10 -8.41 -1.62
CA ALA A 236 -8.14 -7.58 -0.98
C ALA A 236 -8.61 -6.43 -1.88
N HIS A 237 -7.72 -5.83 -2.69
CA HIS A 237 -8.09 -4.76 -3.62
C HIS A 237 -9.01 -5.27 -4.74
N VAL A 238 -8.74 -6.48 -5.27
CA VAL A 238 -9.60 -7.13 -6.25
C VAL A 238 -10.97 -7.45 -5.65
N LEU A 239 -11.02 -7.97 -4.41
CA LEU A 239 -12.28 -8.22 -3.71
C LEU A 239 -13.07 -6.95 -3.44
N GLY A 240 -12.40 -5.87 -3.00
CA GLY A 240 -13.01 -4.57 -2.77
C GLY A 240 -13.62 -3.98 -4.03
N MET A 241 -12.92 -4.09 -5.16
CA MET A 241 -13.45 -3.70 -6.48
C MET A 241 -14.71 -4.49 -6.82
N LYS A 242 -14.65 -5.83 -6.76
CA LYS A 242 -15.81 -6.69 -7.05
C LYS A 242 -17.00 -6.34 -6.16
N TYR A 243 -16.76 -6.08 -4.88
CA TYR A 243 -17.79 -5.67 -3.93
C TYR A 243 -18.48 -4.37 -4.33
N ILE A 244 -17.72 -3.28 -4.57
CA ILE A 244 -18.35 -1.98 -4.87
C ILE A 244 -19.04 -1.95 -6.23
N VAL A 245 -18.54 -2.72 -7.20
CA VAL A 245 -19.15 -2.86 -8.53
C VAL A 245 -20.47 -3.63 -8.45
N ASN A 246 -20.51 -4.72 -7.69
CA ASN A 246 -21.70 -5.57 -7.58
C ASN A 246 -22.77 -5.00 -6.65
N GLU A 247 -22.36 -4.48 -5.49
CA GLU A 247 -23.28 -3.99 -4.46
C GLU A 247 -23.68 -2.53 -4.64
N ASN A 248 -23.02 -1.81 -5.56
CA ASN A 248 -23.20 -0.38 -5.78
C ASN A 248 -23.16 0.43 -4.47
N LYS A 249 -22.17 0.12 -3.62
CA LYS A 249 -22.06 0.65 -2.26
C LYS A 249 -20.63 0.96 -1.87
N SER A 250 -20.39 2.22 -1.48
CA SER A 250 -19.11 2.65 -0.93
C SER A 250 -18.79 2.04 0.43
N VAL A 251 -17.50 1.80 0.67
CA VAL A 251 -16.99 1.20 1.90
C VAL A 251 -15.56 1.68 2.23
N THR A 252 -15.26 1.77 3.52
CA THR A 252 -13.91 1.96 4.06
C THR A 252 -13.56 0.77 4.94
N ILE A 253 -12.40 0.15 4.71
CA ILE A 253 -11.98 -1.12 5.28
C ILE A 253 -10.53 -1.05 5.75
N ASN A 254 -10.25 -1.52 6.95
CA ASN A 254 -8.90 -1.79 7.43
C ASN A 254 -8.39 -3.14 6.91
N LEU A 255 -7.12 -3.18 6.51
CA LEU A 255 -6.43 -4.41 6.13
C LEU A 255 -5.18 -4.60 7.01
N GLY A 256 -5.11 -5.75 7.69
CA GLY A 256 -3.99 -6.16 8.52
C GLY A 256 -4.01 -7.65 8.82
N SER A 257 -3.01 -8.15 9.54
CA SER A 257 -2.95 -9.53 10.02
C SER A 257 -3.83 -9.77 11.26
N SER A 258 -4.20 -8.70 11.98
CA SER A 258 -4.84 -8.73 13.30
C SER A 258 -4.01 -9.42 14.42
N THR A 259 -2.79 -9.89 14.14
CA THR A 259 -1.92 -10.57 15.12
C THR A 259 -0.93 -9.58 15.73
N GLY A 260 -0.26 -8.79 14.89
CA GLY A 260 0.82 -7.90 15.28
C GLY A 260 2.09 -8.65 15.70
N TYR A 261 3.25 -8.11 15.32
CA TYR A 261 4.55 -8.67 15.66
C TYR A 261 5.48 -7.58 16.18
N SER A 262 6.27 -7.88 17.20
CA SER A 262 7.28 -6.98 17.73
C SER A 262 8.48 -6.87 16.78
N VAL A 263 9.30 -5.83 16.96
CA VAL A 263 10.56 -5.70 16.21
C VAL A 263 11.51 -6.87 16.51
N LYS A 264 11.58 -7.32 17.77
CA LYS A 264 12.39 -8.49 18.14
C LYS A 264 11.88 -9.78 17.49
N GLN A 265 10.57 -10.02 17.45
CA GLN A 265 10.00 -11.19 16.75
C GLN A 265 10.36 -11.19 15.25
N VAL A 266 10.36 -10.03 14.60
CA VAL A 266 10.81 -9.90 13.20
C VAL A 266 12.30 -10.25 13.07
N ILE A 267 13.14 -9.74 13.96
CA ILE A 267 14.59 -10.02 13.96
C ILE A 267 14.85 -11.51 14.20
N ASP A 268 14.16 -12.11 15.17
CA ASP A 268 14.34 -13.52 15.54
C ASP A 268 13.95 -14.43 14.37
N GLU A 269 12.83 -14.16 13.70
CA GLU A 269 12.38 -14.95 12.54
C GLU A 269 13.33 -14.81 11.34
N VAL A 270 13.89 -13.62 11.09
CA VAL A 270 14.96 -13.44 10.07
C VAL A 270 16.25 -14.17 10.50
N SER A 271 16.58 -14.15 11.79
CA SER A 271 17.82 -14.71 12.35
C SER A 271 17.89 -16.24 12.25
N ILE A 272 16.77 -16.92 12.01
CA ILE A 272 16.73 -18.35 11.65
C ILE A 272 17.52 -18.62 10.36
N HIS A 273 17.56 -17.66 9.44
CA HIS A 273 18.24 -17.78 8.15
C HIS A 273 19.69 -17.28 8.20
N PHE A 274 19.90 -16.06 8.71
CA PHE A 274 21.22 -15.43 8.81
C PHE A 274 21.28 -14.47 10.01
N PRO A 275 22.43 -14.33 10.70
CA PRO A 275 22.56 -13.41 11.83
C PRO A 275 22.25 -11.95 11.47
N VAL A 276 21.51 -11.27 12.33
CA VAL A 276 21.15 -9.85 12.16
C VAL A 276 21.96 -8.97 13.13
N LYS A 277 22.81 -8.08 12.61
CA LYS A 277 23.56 -7.10 13.41
C LYS A 277 22.70 -5.86 13.67
N TYR A 278 22.34 -5.62 14.93
CA TYR A 278 21.60 -4.41 15.32
C TYR A 278 22.12 -3.77 16.60
N SER A 279 21.78 -2.50 16.79
CA SER A 279 21.97 -1.76 18.05
C SER A 279 20.63 -1.22 18.55
N ILE A 280 20.55 -0.94 19.85
CA ILE A 280 19.40 -0.24 20.45
C ILE A 280 19.66 1.27 20.37
N GLY A 281 18.70 2.00 19.82
CA GLY A 281 18.65 3.46 19.81
C GLY A 281 17.49 3.99 20.65
N PRO A 282 17.38 5.31 20.82
CA PRO A 282 16.25 5.92 21.53
C PRO A 282 14.93 5.61 20.82
N ARG A 283 13.82 5.67 21.56
CA ARG A 283 12.48 5.62 20.95
C ARG A 283 12.32 6.74 19.93
N ARG A 284 11.51 6.48 18.90
CA ARG A 284 11.04 7.54 18.01
C ARG A 284 9.92 8.29 18.72
N GLU A 285 9.99 9.62 18.69
CA GLU A 285 8.95 10.46 19.27
C GLU A 285 7.60 10.17 18.61
N GLY A 286 6.56 9.94 19.43
CA GLY A 286 5.20 9.62 18.95
C GLY A 286 5.01 8.18 18.44
N ASP A 287 5.98 7.28 18.57
CA ASP A 287 5.86 5.89 18.13
C ASP A 287 5.11 5.05 19.19
N PRO A 288 3.92 4.51 18.90
CA PRO A 288 3.11 3.80 19.91
C PRO A 288 3.70 2.44 20.26
N ALA A 289 3.44 1.96 21.48
CA ALA A 289 3.90 0.65 21.92
C ALA A 289 3.34 -0.49 21.06
N LYS A 290 2.06 -0.41 20.70
CA LYS A 290 1.36 -1.41 19.91
C LYS A 290 0.35 -0.73 19.00
N LEU A 291 0.31 -1.16 17.74
CA LEU A 291 -0.59 -0.62 16.75
C LEU A 291 -0.96 -1.70 15.72
N ILE A 292 -2.21 -2.17 15.79
CA ILE A 292 -2.72 -3.29 14.99
C ILE A 292 -4.03 -2.93 14.29
N ALA A 293 -4.24 -3.41 13.06
CA ALA A 293 -5.51 -3.24 12.36
C ALA A 293 -6.53 -4.30 12.79
N SER A 294 -7.77 -3.89 13.08
CA SER A 294 -8.89 -4.82 13.01
C SER A 294 -9.18 -5.16 11.55
N SER A 295 -9.35 -6.45 11.25
CA SER A 295 -9.74 -6.94 9.91
C SER A 295 -11.17 -7.48 9.85
N GLU A 296 -11.97 -7.23 10.89
CA GLU A 296 -13.33 -7.78 11.02
C GLU A 296 -14.27 -7.31 9.89
N ARG A 297 -14.17 -6.03 9.50
CA ARG A 297 -14.99 -5.49 8.39
C ARG A 297 -14.61 -6.12 7.05
N ALA A 298 -13.31 -6.32 6.81
CA ALA A 298 -12.81 -7.01 5.61
C ALA A 298 -13.33 -8.45 5.53
N LYS A 299 -13.27 -9.18 6.66
CA LYS A 299 -13.81 -10.55 6.77
C LYS A 299 -15.32 -10.59 6.52
N LYS A 300 -16.07 -9.68 7.13
CA LYS A 300 -17.54 -9.66 7.03
C LYS A 300 -18.04 -9.27 5.64
N LEU A 301 -17.43 -8.28 5.00
CA LEU A 301 -17.93 -7.72 3.73
C LEU A 301 -17.31 -8.40 2.51
N LEU A 302 -16.02 -8.76 2.58
CA LEU A 302 -15.28 -9.29 1.44
C LEU A 302 -15.02 -10.80 1.55
N GLY A 303 -15.31 -11.42 2.70
CA GLY A 303 -14.85 -12.78 2.99
C GLY A 303 -13.32 -12.87 3.09
N TRP A 304 -12.63 -11.74 3.24
CA TRP A 304 -11.18 -11.67 3.17
C TRP A 304 -10.55 -11.98 4.53
N THR A 305 -9.57 -12.88 4.53
CA THR A 305 -8.68 -13.15 5.65
C THR A 305 -7.27 -13.33 5.12
N PRO A 306 -6.24 -12.71 5.75
CA PRO A 306 -4.85 -12.91 5.35
C PRO A 306 -4.48 -14.39 5.53
N LYS A 307 -3.76 -14.94 4.54
CA LYS A 307 -3.38 -16.36 4.52
C LYS A 307 -1.93 -16.57 4.92
N ARG A 308 -1.10 -15.54 4.80
CA ARG A 308 0.35 -15.63 4.96
C ARG A 308 0.78 -15.10 6.33
N THR A 309 1.66 -15.87 6.97
CA THR A 309 2.21 -15.58 8.30
C THR A 309 3.45 -14.69 8.21
N LEU A 310 3.97 -14.23 9.36
CA LEU A 310 5.26 -13.53 9.41
C LEU A 310 6.40 -14.31 8.73
N LYS A 311 6.42 -15.65 8.92
CA LYS A 311 7.40 -16.53 8.29
C LYS A 311 7.31 -16.49 6.77
N ASP A 312 6.11 -16.52 6.21
CA ASP A 312 5.88 -16.47 4.75
C ASP A 312 6.29 -15.10 4.18
N ILE A 313 5.97 -14.03 4.92
CA ILE A 313 6.37 -12.65 4.60
C ILE A 313 7.89 -12.52 4.55
N ILE A 314 8.60 -12.99 5.57
CA ILE A 314 10.07 -12.92 5.63
C ILE A 314 10.68 -13.78 4.54
N LYS A 315 10.18 -15.00 4.34
CA LYS A 315 10.72 -15.92 3.35
C LYS A 315 10.64 -15.36 1.93
N THR A 316 9.48 -14.81 1.55
CA THR A 316 9.32 -14.26 0.19
C THR A 316 10.15 -12.99 -0.02
N ASP A 317 10.27 -12.10 0.97
CA ASP A 317 11.16 -10.93 0.88
C ASP A 317 12.64 -11.35 0.80
N LEU A 318 13.06 -12.33 1.61
CA LEU A 318 14.42 -12.90 1.59
C LEU A 318 14.77 -13.50 0.22
N ASP A 319 13.93 -14.41 -0.29
CA ASP A 319 14.16 -15.07 -1.57
C ASP A 319 14.23 -14.04 -2.72
N PHE A 320 13.40 -13.01 -2.66
CA PHE A 320 13.41 -11.93 -3.64
C PHE A 320 14.72 -11.12 -3.60
N ARG A 321 15.21 -10.76 -2.41
CA ARG A 321 16.46 -10.01 -2.26
C ARG A 321 17.69 -10.81 -2.67
N ILE A 322 17.74 -12.10 -2.35
CA ILE A 322 18.80 -12.98 -2.83
C ILE A 322 18.85 -12.95 -4.37
N LYS A 323 17.70 -13.07 -5.02
CA LYS A 323 17.65 -13.06 -6.49
C LYS A 323 18.06 -11.71 -7.11
N HIS A 324 17.67 -10.58 -6.51
CA HIS A 324 17.76 -9.26 -7.17
C HIS A 324 18.83 -8.31 -6.61
N GLU A 325 19.33 -8.55 -5.41
CA GLU A 325 20.22 -7.61 -4.70
C GLU A 325 21.62 -8.20 -4.39
N THR A 326 21.77 -9.52 -4.24
CA THR A 326 23.09 -10.13 -3.90
C THR A 326 23.98 -10.48 -5.09
N HIS A 327 23.51 -10.28 -6.32
CA HIS A 327 24.27 -10.53 -7.56
C HIS A 327 24.79 -9.25 -8.23
N LYS A 328 24.79 -8.13 -7.50
CA LYS A 328 25.40 -6.86 -7.92
C LYS A 328 26.77 -6.71 -7.28
#